data_AF-A0A9P6Q3T2-F1
#
_entry.id   AF-A0A9P6Q3T2-F1
#
_cell.length_a   1.000
_cell.length_b   1.000
_cell.length_c   1.000
_cell.angle_alpha   90.00
_cell.angle_beta   90.00
_cell.angle_gamma   90.00
#
_symmetry.space_group_name_H-M   'P 1'
#
loop_
_entity.id
_entity.type
_entity.pdbx_description
1 polymer ?
#
loop_
_entity_poly.entity_id
_entity_poly.type
_entity_poly.pdbx_seq_one_letter_code
_entity_poly.pdbx_strand_id
1 'polypeptide(L)'
;MDDDDLFAQQWQQEPSTAPVDATAASPHDYWLIPTGAIADVEKELQQIHSQTGAYLHFNRIENRVDMWGNRAEIRRARDRLDGIAKMFFEDNVLKRRVNERTKFAKAERPKTPKEQRKAEQESLRLMNQFQYGQSPRDECTFTSSIMIPPHVIAVRLFGNSLGHLNNLRTELKTHAWFDSKEKVIEVAGNSAENVYKMQSRIKNVLIRNLRGVSATDTHILDKPSSMKSISFISTTPLPVYASIGSEKRGLAAQNVEKVSALLRKTLTELWIEPSEVKMKIRFGVTAFGSYPLAHNIDMKFFVENQISHLRSRFATHLLPSPSDMLEQLATALQAKLENTITFESNNVWTIDYNSPESSLHITFRDDGYPALWNAALNKTTLMDLKALSVDRHCGWCWTITAARRLLDSDSGPIKEFMEKVRLESSDHSQQLKFRNTSSVRVLSVTRKIIRPILWGDWMIELRELGRWNDDVSQGTSIKTLSTRPEHVAYTVTMYHENWKTRFSENPALDIGQRASWNPDDFIKSESGVESVEDTLEAVRRVQEIVDEVLVHGSML
;
A
#
# COMPACT_ATOMS: atom_id res chain seq x y z
N MET A 1 36.20 -54.85 -1.50
CA MET A 1 36.60 -54.68 -2.92
C MET A 1 35.30 -54.79 -3.66
N ASP A 2 34.76 -53.63 -3.99
CA ASP A 2 33.35 -53.32 -3.85
C ASP A 2 32.62 -53.46 -5.18
N ASP A 3 31.36 -53.90 -5.10
CA ASP A 3 30.44 -54.24 -6.20
C ASP A 3 29.88 -53.00 -6.97
N ASP A 4 30.69 -51.96 -7.16
CA ASP A 4 30.26 -50.68 -7.78
C ASP A 4 30.71 -50.47 -9.24
N ASP A 5 31.46 -51.40 -9.84
CA ASP A 5 32.05 -51.21 -11.19
C ASP A 5 31.30 -51.86 -12.36
N LEU A 6 30.13 -52.49 -12.13
CA LEU A 6 29.36 -53.17 -13.19
C LEU A 6 28.25 -52.33 -13.85
N PHE A 7 28.00 -51.10 -13.38
CA PHE A 7 26.97 -50.20 -13.94
C PHE A 7 27.51 -49.12 -14.91
N ALA A 8 28.82 -49.07 -15.16
CA ALA A 8 29.44 -47.98 -15.93
C ALA A 8 29.55 -48.21 -17.47
N GLN A 9 29.06 -49.32 -18.03
CA GLN A 9 29.28 -49.64 -19.45
C GLN A 9 28.03 -49.75 -20.35
N GLN A 10 26.88 -49.20 -19.95
CA GLN A 10 25.63 -49.35 -20.73
C GLN A 10 24.99 -48.03 -21.22
N TRP A 11 25.79 -47.01 -21.53
CA TRP A 11 25.30 -45.74 -22.12
C TRP A 11 25.93 -45.33 -23.45
N GLN A 12 26.58 -46.25 -24.16
CA GLN A 12 26.80 -46.09 -25.60
C GLN A 12 25.62 -46.69 -26.36
N GLN A 13 24.52 -45.94 -26.44
CA GLN A 13 23.48 -46.20 -27.44
C GLN A 13 23.73 -45.32 -28.67
N GLU A 14 23.55 -45.97 -29.81
CA GLU A 14 23.79 -45.52 -31.18
C GLU A 14 23.03 -44.23 -31.56
N PRO A 15 23.49 -43.49 -32.58
CA PRO A 15 22.81 -42.30 -33.06
C PRO A 15 21.46 -42.66 -33.68
N SER A 16 20.38 -42.43 -32.93
CA SER A 16 19.00 -42.47 -33.43
C SER A 16 18.76 -41.32 -34.42
N THR A 17 18.63 -41.63 -35.71
CA THR A 17 18.34 -40.69 -36.80
C THR A 17 16.83 -40.55 -37.09
N ALA A 18 15.96 -40.72 -36.09
CA ALA A 18 14.52 -40.48 -36.25
C ALA A 18 14.13 -39.09 -35.71
N PRO A 19 13.34 -38.29 -36.45
CA PRO A 19 12.89 -36.98 -35.99
C PRO A 19 11.89 -37.17 -34.84
N VAL A 20 12.29 -36.77 -33.64
CA VAL A 20 11.40 -36.69 -32.47
C VAL A 20 10.41 -35.55 -32.71
N ASP A 21 9.12 -35.82 -32.52
CA ASP A 21 8.03 -34.84 -32.61
C ASP A 21 8.23 -33.75 -31.54
N ALA A 22 8.95 -32.69 -31.91
CA ALA A 22 9.55 -31.70 -31.01
C ALA A 22 8.56 -30.70 -30.38
N THR A 23 7.25 -30.90 -30.56
CA THR A 23 6.23 -29.95 -30.07
C THR A 23 5.67 -30.29 -28.69
N ALA A 24 5.97 -31.46 -28.12
CA ALA A 24 5.46 -31.88 -26.81
C ALA A 24 6.52 -31.90 -25.68
N ALA A 25 7.82 -31.88 -26.01
CA ALA A 25 8.90 -31.96 -25.02
C ALA A 25 9.43 -30.58 -24.62
N SER A 26 9.68 -30.36 -23.32
CA SER A 26 10.32 -29.13 -22.83
C SER A 26 11.70 -28.92 -23.47
N PRO A 27 12.08 -27.69 -23.84
CA PRO A 27 13.39 -27.40 -24.43
C PRO A 27 14.52 -27.81 -23.50
N HIS A 28 15.61 -28.33 -24.07
CA HIS A 28 16.81 -28.69 -23.32
C HIS A 28 17.59 -27.45 -22.86
N ASP A 29 17.51 -26.35 -23.62
CA ASP A 29 18.13 -25.07 -23.28
C ASP A 29 17.43 -23.92 -24.03
N TYR A 30 17.72 -22.67 -23.68
CA TYR A 30 17.19 -21.48 -24.36
C TYR A 30 18.25 -20.37 -24.52
N TRP A 31 18.00 -19.46 -25.45
CA TRP A 31 18.84 -18.28 -25.70
C TRP A 31 18.00 -17.01 -25.83
N LEU A 32 18.33 -15.97 -25.08
CA LEU A 32 17.58 -14.70 -25.04
C LEU A 32 18.00 -13.78 -26.18
N ILE A 33 17.03 -13.25 -26.92
CA ILE A 33 17.31 -12.41 -28.08
C ILE A 33 17.50 -10.94 -27.64
N PRO A 34 18.63 -10.29 -27.97
CA PRO A 34 18.80 -8.85 -27.74
C PRO A 34 17.75 -8.01 -28.46
N THR A 35 17.27 -6.96 -27.80
CA THR A 35 16.27 -6.03 -28.34
C THR A 35 16.75 -5.40 -29.65
N GLY A 36 16.03 -5.67 -30.74
CA GLY A 36 16.34 -5.17 -32.09
C GLY A 36 17.01 -6.18 -33.03
N ALA A 37 17.50 -7.32 -32.51
CA ALA A 37 18.11 -8.39 -33.32
C ALA A 37 17.11 -9.47 -33.77
N ILE A 38 15.81 -9.29 -33.48
CA ILE A 38 14.76 -10.30 -33.69
C ILE A 38 14.67 -10.74 -35.16
N ALA A 39 14.65 -9.78 -36.09
CA ALA A 39 14.53 -10.09 -37.52
C ALA A 39 15.75 -10.82 -38.08
N ASP A 40 16.96 -10.45 -37.62
CA ASP A 40 18.20 -11.08 -38.07
C ASP A 40 18.33 -12.50 -37.52
N VAL A 41 17.97 -12.69 -36.24
CA VAL A 41 17.94 -14.03 -35.63
C VAL A 41 16.91 -14.90 -36.32
N GLU A 42 15.66 -14.44 -36.52
CA GLU A 42 14.60 -15.23 -37.16
C GLU A 42 14.96 -15.67 -38.57
N LYS A 43 15.66 -14.83 -39.34
CA LYS A 43 16.14 -15.16 -40.69
C LYS A 43 17.24 -16.24 -40.69
N GLU A 44 18.12 -16.23 -39.70
CA GLU A 44 19.26 -17.14 -39.62
C GLU A 44 18.94 -18.48 -38.94
N LEU A 45 17.81 -18.60 -38.23
CA LEU A 45 17.49 -19.81 -37.45
C LEU A 45 17.48 -21.11 -38.27
N GLN A 46 16.93 -21.08 -39.50
CA GLN A 46 16.93 -22.25 -40.38
C GLN A 46 18.36 -22.67 -40.77
N GLN A 47 19.24 -21.70 -40.98
CA GLN A 47 20.64 -21.97 -41.30
C GLN A 47 21.38 -22.55 -40.08
N ILE A 48 21.20 -21.95 -38.89
CA ILE A 48 21.82 -22.47 -37.65
C ILE A 48 21.33 -23.89 -37.37
N HIS A 49 20.04 -24.16 -37.57
CA HIS A 49 19.47 -25.50 -37.44
C HIS A 49 20.22 -26.51 -38.33
N SER A 50 20.35 -26.22 -39.63
CA SER A 50 21.04 -27.10 -40.58
C SER A 50 22.53 -27.32 -40.28
N GLN A 51 23.21 -26.32 -39.73
CA GLN A 51 24.66 -26.36 -39.50
C GLN A 51 25.04 -27.04 -38.18
N THR A 52 24.17 -26.93 -37.17
CA THR A 52 24.48 -27.37 -35.81
C THR A 52 23.84 -28.68 -35.46
N GLY A 53 22.77 -29.07 -36.15
CA GLY A 53 21.95 -30.26 -35.85
C GLY A 53 20.98 -30.04 -34.68
N ALA A 54 21.08 -28.93 -33.95
CA ALA A 54 20.13 -28.58 -32.88
C ALA A 54 18.82 -28.11 -33.50
N TYR A 55 17.69 -28.63 -33.01
CA TYR A 55 16.37 -28.09 -33.33
C TYR A 55 16.17 -26.77 -32.59
N LEU A 56 15.79 -25.72 -33.33
CA LEU A 56 15.64 -24.36 -32.81
C LEU A 56 14.25 -23.84 -33.13
N HIS A 57 13.55 -23.31 -32.12
CA HIS A 57 12.24 -22.70 -32.29
C HIS A 57 12.23 -21.28 -31.72
N PHE A 58 11.71 -20.33 -32.48
CA PHE A 58 11.59 -18.96 -32.01
C PHE A 58 10.29 -18.77 -31.22
N ASN A 59 10.40 -18.56 -29.91
CA ASN A 59 9.28 -18.22 -29.04
C ASN A 59 9.09 -16.71 -29.00
N ARG A 60 8.13 -16.24 -29.80
CA ARG A 60 7.76 -14.81 -29.90
C ARG A 60 7.18 -14.22 -28.63
N ILE A 61 6.54 -15.01 -27.77
CA ILE A 61 5.91 -14.54 -26.53
C ILE A 61 6.99 -14.20 -25.50
N GLU A 62 8.00 -15.06 -25.39
CA GLU A 62 9.08 -14.92 -24.41
C GLU A 62 10.35 -14.25 -24.96
N ASN A 63 10.36 -13.89 -26.26
CA ASN A 63 11.52 -13.31 -26.95
C ASN A 63 12.81 -14.14 -26.79
N ARG A 64 12.70 -15.46 -26.97
CA ARG A 64 13.82 -16.40 -26.85
C ARG A 64 13.81 -17.46 -27.94
N VAL A 65 14.96 -18.06 -28.18
CA VAL A 65 15.12 -19.25 -29.04
C VAL A 65 15.18 -20.47 -28.13
N ASP A 66 14.19 -21.34 -28.24
CA ASP A 66 14.12 -22.62 -27.56
C ASP A 66 14.94 -23.65 -28.34
N MET A 67 15.74 -24.47 -27.65
CA MET A 67 16.72 -25.38 -28.25
C MET A 67 16.55 -26.82 -27.78
N TRP A 68 16.60 -27.77 -28.72
CA TRP A 68 16.62 -29.21 -28.47
C TRP A 68 17.76 -29.84 -29.26
N GLY A 69 18.36 -30.88 -28.70
CA GLY A 69 19.54 -31.55 -29.26
C GLY A 69 20.47 -32.04 -28.17
N ASN A 70 21.58 -32.66 -28.56
CA ASN A 70 22.62 -33.02 -27.61
C ASN A 70 23.41 -31.77 -27.15
N ARG A 71 24.16 -31.88 -26.06
CA ARG A 71 24.90 -30.73 -25.48
C ARG A 71 25.89 -30.09 -26.47
N ALA A 72 26.46 -30.86 -27.39
CA ALA A 72 27.43 -30.35 -28.37
C ALA A 72 26.73 -29.55 -29.48
N GLU A 73 25.58 -30.01 -29.94
CA GLU A 73 24.71 -29.31 -30.91
C GLU A 73 24.19 -28.00 -30.33
N ILE A 74 23.67 -28.04 -29.09
CA ILE A 74 23.17 -26.84 -28.39
C ILE A 74 24.29 -25.82 -28.18
N ARG A 75 25.49 -26.25 -27.76
CA ARG A 75 26.64 -25.34 -27.59
C ARG A 75 27.01 -24.67 -28.92
N ARG A 76 27.09 -25.42 -30.02
CA ARG A 76 27.37 -24.87 -31.36
C ARG A 76 26.30 -23.88 -31.82
N ALA A 77 25.02 -24.16 -31.54
CA ALA A 77 23.92 -23.24 -31.85
C ALA A 77 24.02 -21.94 -31.04
N ARG A 78 24.29 -22.03 -29.74
CA ARG A 78 24.50 -20.87 -28.86
C ARG A 78 25.68 -20.02 -29.33
N ASP A 79 26.84 -20.61 -29.62
CA ASP A 79 28.01 -19.88 -30.09
C ASP A 79 27.72 -19.10 -31.38
N ARG A 80 26.87 -19.65 -32.26
CA ARG A 80 26.45 -18.98 -33.50
C ARG A 80 25.49 -17.83 -33.25
N LEU A 81 24.51 -18.01 -32.35
CA LEU A 81 23.59 -16.96 -31.92
C LEU A 81 24.32 -15.79 -31.23
N ASP A 82 25.31 -16.10 -30.38
CA ASP A 82 26.17 -15.09 -29.74
C ASP A 82 27.00 -14.33 -30.79
N GLY A 83 27.45 -15.01 -31.84
CA GLY A 83 28.11 -14.38 -32.99
C GLY A 83 27.21 -13.35 -33.70
N ILE A 84 25.94 -13.70 -33.96
CA ILE A 84 24.96 -12.80 -34.57
C ILE A 84 24.71 -11.59 -33.68
N ALA A 85 24.52 -11.80 -32.37
CA ALA A 85 24.34 -10.71 -31.41
C ALA A 85 25.54 -9.76 -31.41
N LYS A 86 26.77 -10.31 -31.42
CA LYS A 86 28.00 -9.51 -31.46
C LYS A 86 28.09 -8.65 -32.73
N MET A 87 27.83 -9.23 -33.90
CA MET A 87 27.82 -8.46 -35.17
C MET A 87 26.77 -7.35 -35.14
N PHE A 88 25.57 -7.62 -34.62
CA PHE A 88 24.52 -6.62 -34.49
C PHE A 88 24.94 -5.44 -33.60
N PHE A 89 25.62 -5.70 -32.48
CA PHE A 89 26.13 -4.64 -31.62
C PHE A 89 27.23 -3.83 -32.32
N GLU A 90 28.15 -4.48 -33.02
CA GLU A 90 29.23 -3.82 -33.76
C GLU A 90 28.71 -2.93 -34.90
N ASP A 91 27.73 -3.40 -35.66
CA ASP A 91 27.08 -2.64 -36.74
C ASP A 91 26.33 -1.41 -36.22
N ASN A 92 25.64 -1.53 -35.08
CA ASN A 92 24.97 -0.40 -34.46
C ASN A 92 25.97 0.65 -33.92
N VAL A 93 27.12 0.21 -33.41
CA VAL A 93 28.21 1.11 -32.98
C VAL A 93 28.84 1.82 -34.19
N LEU A 94 29.05 1.11 -35.30
CA LEU A 94 29.55 1.68 -36.54
C LEU A 94 28.57 2.69 -37.15
N LYS A 95 27.27 2.37 -37.21
CA LYS A 95 26.22 3.30 -37.67
C LYS A 95 26.15 4.56 -36.81
N ARG A 96 26.34 4.46 -35.49
CA ARG A 96 26.45 5.63 -34.60
C ARG A 96 27.69 6.47 -34.92
N ARG A 97 28.86 5.87 -35.09
CA ARG A 97 30.11 6.58 -35.45
C ARG A 97 30.05 7.24 -36.83
N VAL A 98 29.40 6.61 -37.80
CA VAL A 98 29.21 7.18 -39.14
C VAL A 98 28.26 8.38 -39.09
N ASN A 99 27.17 8.31 -38.32
CA ASN A 99 26.27 9.45 -38.09
C ASN A 99 26.91 10.60 -37.31
N GLU A 100 27.94 10.33 -36.49
CA GLU A 100 28.73 11.37 -35.83
C GLU A 100 29.74 12.04 -36.79
N ARG A 101 30.31 11.29 -37.74
CA ARG A 101 31.32 11.77 -38.70
C ARG A 101 30.75 12.46 -39.94
N THR A 102 29.50 12.18 -40.34
CA THR A 102 28.84 12.84 -41.49
C THR A 102 28.27 14.23 -41.17
N LYS A 103 28.45 14.73 -39.95
CA LYS A 103 28.27 16.15 -39.64
C LYS A 103 29.48 16.93 -40.17
N PHE A 104 29.52 17.13 -41.49
CA PHE A 104 30.21 18.29 -42.06
C PHE A 104 29.76 19.53 -41.25
N ALA A 105 30.74 20.29 -40.76
CA ALA A 105 30.55 21.45 -39.89
C ALA A 105 29.63 22.48 -40.54
N LYS A 106 28.32 22.35 -40.32
CA LYS A 106 27.38 23.44 -40.51
C LYS A 106 27.75 24.49 -39.46
N ALA A 107 28.00 25.71 -39.90
CA ALA A 107 28.26 26.85 -39.03
C ALA A 107 27.26 26.87 -37.87
N GLU A 108 27.76 27.13 -36.65
CA GLU A 108 26.95 27.11 -35.43
C GLU A 108 25.71 27.98 -35.61
N ARG A 109 24.55 27.34 -35.74
CA ARG A 109 23.27 28.04 -35.74
C ARG A 109 23.15 28.74 -34.39
N PRO A 110 22.76 30.02 -34.33
CA PRO A 110 22.49 30.69 -33.05
C PRO A 110 21.47 29.86 -32.27
N LYS A 111 21.88 29.38 -31.08
CA LYS A 111 21.07 28.52 -30.22
C LYS A 111 19.72 29.19 -29.97
N THR A 112 18.64 28.42 -30.11
CA THR A 112 17.30 28.92 -29.78
C THR A 112 17.21 29.27 -28.28
N PRO A 113 16.30 30.18 -27.86
CA PRO A 113 16.15 30.51 -26.44
C PRO A 113 15.93 29.30 -25.52
N LYS A 114 15.26 28.25 -26.04
CA LYS A 114 15.04 26.99 -25.31
C LYS A 114 16.31 26.16 -25.18
N GLU A 115 17.16 26.13 -26.20
CA GLU A 115 18.46 25.44 -26.17
C GLU A 115 19.49 26.19 -25.33
N GLN A 116 19.44 27.53 -25.33
CA GLN A 116 20.27 28.35 -24.43
C GLN A 116 19.94 28.05 -22.97
N ARG A 117 18.64 28.05 -22.60
CA ARG A 117 18.20 27.69 -21.24
C ARG A 117 18.62 26.26 -20.85
N LYS A 118 18.52 25.30 -21.77
CA LYS A 118 18.95 23.91 -21.50
C LYS A 118 20.46 23.80 -21.31
N ALA A 119 21.25 24.47 -22.16
CA ALA A 119 22.70 24.49 -22.05
C ALA A 119 23.17 25.20 -20.78
N GLU A 120 22.49 26.27 -20.38
CA GLU A 120 22.74 26.99 -19.13
C GLU A 120 22.38 26.13 -17.90
N GLN A 121 21.28 25.37 -17.95
CA GLN A 121 20.94 24.41 -16.90
C GLN A 121 21.95 23.25 -16.81
N GLU A 122 22.43 22.75 -17.94
CA GLU A 122 23.46 21.71 -17.98
C GLU A 122 24.81 22.22 -17.46
N SER A 123 25.21 23.46 -17.79
CA SER A 123 26.43 24.07 -17.25
C SER A 123 26.32 24.33 -15.74
N LEU A 124 25.16 24.81 -15.27
CA LEU A 124 24.86 24.96 -13.84
C LEU A 124 24.93 23.62 -13.10
N ARG A 125 24.37 22.56 -13.69
CA ARG A 125 24.42 21.21 -13.10
C ARG A 125 25.86 20.70 -12.97
N LEU A 126 26.68 20.90 -14.02
CA LEU A 126 28.09 20.50 -14.01
C LEU A 126 28.91 21.33 -13.01
N MET A 127 28.67 22.64 -12.91
CA MET A 127 29.31 23.50 -11.91
C MET A 127 28.96 23.05 -10.49
N ASN A 128 27.68 22.82 -10.20
CA ASN A 128 27.23 22.35 -8.88
C ASN A 128 27.82 20.98 -8.54
N GLN A 129 27.90 20.07 -9.52
CA GLN A 129 28.50 18.75 -9.32
C GLN A 129 29.99 18.85 -8.97
N PHE A 130 30.72 19.78 -9.61
CA PHE A 130 32.12 20.06 -9.27
C PHE A 130 32.27 20.70 -7.88
N GLN A 131 31.42 21.68 -7.56
CA GLN A 131 31.47 22.42 -6.30
C GLN A 131 31.24 21.52 -5.09
N TYR A 132 30.20 20.68 -5.13
CA TYR A 132 29.81 19.82 -4.00
C TYR A 132 30.45 18.43 -4.03
N GLY A 133 31.24 18.12 -5.07
CA GLY A 133 31.87 16.82 -5.25
C GLY A 133 33.21 16.64 -4.55
N GLN A 134 33.82 17.74 -4.09
CA GLN A 134 35.10 17.77 -3.39
C GLN A 134 34.90 18.15 -1.93
N SER A 135 35.92 17.86 -1.11
CA SER A 135 36.02 18.39 0.25
C SER A 135 35.82 19.91 0.21
N PRO A 136 34.98 20.48 1.09
CA PRO A 136 34.77 21.92 1.14
C PRO A 136 36.10 22.62 1.43
N ARG A 137 36.31 23.77 0.78
CA ARG A 137 37.48 24.63 1.01
C ARG A 137 37.33 25.44 2.29
N ASP A 138 36.08 25.77 2.64
CA ASP A 138 35.72 26.52 3.84
C ASP A 138 35.25 25.56 4.94
N GLU A 139 35.48 25.92 6.20
CA GLU A 139 34.96 25.16 7.34
C GLU A 139 33.42 25.16 7.30
N CYS A 140 32.84 23.98 7.11
CA CYS A 140 31.39 23.78 7.19
C CYS A 140 30.96 23.60 8.65
N THR A 141 29.82 24.18 9.03
CA THR A 141 29.31 24.13 10.40
C THR A 141 28.92 22.72 10.85
N PHE A 142 28.45 21.88 9.92
CA PHE A 142 27.98 20.53 10.21
C PHE A 142 28.69 19.51 9.33
N THR A 143 29.20 18.45 9.97
CA THR A 143 29.89 17.33 9.30
C THR A 143 29.32 16.00 9.78
N SER A 144 29.38 14.99 8.92
CA SER A 144 28.94 13.63 9.20
C SER A 144 29.76 12.64 8.39
N SER A 145 30.05 11.49 8.96
CA SER A 145 30.79 10.40 8.30
C SER A 145 29.94 9.13 8.27
N ILE A 146 30.01 8.41 7.15
CA ILE A 146 29.32 7.12 6.96
C ILE A 146 30.35 6.10 6.50
N MET A 147 30.60 5.10 7.34
CA MET A 147 31.50 4.01 7.00
C MET A 147 30.85 3.05 6.01
N ILE A 148 31.55 2.73 4.93
CA ILE A 148 31.16 1.70 3.96
C ILE A 148 31.85 0.39 4.37
N PRO A 149 31.10 -0.73 4.51
CA PRO A 149 31.72 -2.00 4.84
C PRO A 149 32.80 -2.40 3.81
N PRO A 150 33.93 -2.98 4.24
CA PRO A 150 35.12 -3.16 3.40
C PRO A 150 34.89 -4.06 2.18
N HIS A 151 33.89 -4.93 2.23
CA HIS A 151 33.53 -5.82 1.12
C HIS A 151 32.67 -5.14 0.04
N VAL A 152 32.23 -3.89 0.25
CA VAL A 152 31.33 -3.19 -0.66
C VAL A 152 32.09 -2.21 -1.56
N ILE A 153 31.90 -2.37 -2.87
CA ILE A 153 32.50 -1.48 -3.86
C ILE A 153 31.59 -0.26 -4.06
N ALA A 154 32.07 0.94 -3.69
CA ALA A 154 31.29 2.19 -3.77
C ALA A 154 30.71 2.47 -5.17
N VAL A 155 31.43 2.09 -6.24
CA VAL A 155 30.94 2.22 -7.63
C VAL A 155 29.71 1.35 -7.90
N ARG A 156 29.59 0.17 -7.27
CA ARG A 156 28.38 -0.66 -7.38
C ARG A 156 27.19 -0.04 -6.66
N LEU A 157 27.44 0.69 -5.57
CA LEU A 157 26.38 1.35 -4.79
C LEU A 157 25.83 2.60 -5.47
N PHE A 158 26.71 3.48 -5.94
CA PHE A 158 26.34 4.82 -6.41
C PHE A 158 26.42 4.98 -7.93
N GLY A 159 26.72 3.91 -8.65
CA GLY A 159 26.90 3.90 -10.10
C GLY A 159 28.25 4.43 -10.57
N ASN A 160 28.48 4.37 -11.88
CA ASN A 160 29.69 4.90 -12.50
C ASN A 160 29.88 6.38 -12.15
N SER A 161 31.12 6.75 -11.80
CA SER A 161 31.48 8.10 -11.35
C SER A 161 30.65 8.64 -10.18
N LEU A 162 30.07 7.74 -9.37
CA LEU A 162 29.20 8.08 -8.24
C LEU A 162 27.97 8.89 -8.66
N GLY A 163 27.40 8.59 -9.84
CA GLY A 163 26.28 9.32 -10.43
C GLY A 163 25.08 9.55 -9.49
N HIS A 164 24.73 8.55 -8.68
CA HIS A 164 23.65 8.69 -7.70
C HIS A 164 24.01 9.69 -6.59
N LEU A 165 25.24 9.62 -6.07
CA LEU A 165 25.74 10.56 -5.07
C LEU A 165 25.80 12.00 -5.63
N ASN A 166 26.15 12.17 -6.91
CA ASN A 166 26.15 13.47 -7.58
C ASN A 166 24.77 14.13 -7.65
N ASN A 167 23.73 13.34 -7.89
CA ASN A 167 22.36 13.84 -7.88
C ASN A 167 21.98 14.35 -6.48
N LEU A 168 22.32 13.59 -5.44
CA LEU A 168 22.07 13.99 -4.05
C LEU A 168 22.82 15.28 -3.67
N ARG A 169 24.08 15.43 -4.11
CA ARG A 169 24.88 16.65 -3.89
C ARG A 169 24.19 17.88 -4.46
N THR A 170 23.68 17.76 -5.68
CA THR A 170 23.03 18.87 -6.40
C THR A 170 21.68 19.21 -5.79
N GLU A 171 20.90 18.19 -5.42
CA GLU A 171 19.57 18.36 -4.82
C GLU A 171 19.65 19.02 -3.45
N LEU A 172 20.55 18.54 -2.59
CA LEU A 172 20.66 19.00 -1.19
C LEU A 172 21.68 20.13 -0.99
N LYS A 173 22.37 20.55 -2.06
CA LYS A 173 23.44 21.57 -2.03
C LYS A 173 24.44 21.35 -0.90
N THR A 174 24.85 20.08 -0.73
CA THR A 174 25.67 19.61 0.40
C THR A 174 26.89 18.89 -0.15
N HIS A 175 28.06 19.16 0.43
CA HIS A 175 29.30 18.48 0.06
C HIS A 175 29.21 17.02 0.52
N ALA A 176 29.51 16.10 -0.37
CA ALA A 176 29.70 14.71 0.02
C ALA A 176 30.80 14.10 -0.83
N TRP A 177 31.78 13.40 -0.28
CA TRP A 177 32.83 12.75 -1.07
C TRP A 177 33.19 11.39 -0.47
N PHE A 178 33.64 10.48 -1.34
CA PHE A 178 34.06 9.17 -0.92
C PHE A 178 35.57 9.17 -0.69
N ASP A 179 35.99 8.99 0.56
CA ASP A 179 37.39 8.72 0.87
C ASP A 179 37.69 7.24 0.62
N SER A 180 38.45 6.98 -0.44
CA SER A 180 38.83 5.63 -0.85
C SER A 180 39.78 4.93 0.13
N LYS A 181 40.53 5.68 0.96
CA LYS A 181 41.49 5.16 1.94
C LYS A 181 40.77 4.65 3.17
N GLU A 182 39.95 5.51 3.77
CA GLU A 182 39.18 5.19 4.99
C GLU A 182 37.91 4.38 4.69
N LYS A 183 37.52 4.26 3.41
CA LYS A 183 36.22 3.68 2.98
C LYS A 183 35.03 4.38 3.63
N VAL A 184 35.12 5.70 3.80
CA VAL A 184 34.08 6.52 4.41
C VAL A 184 33.50 7.47 3.35
N ILE A 185 32.19 7.70 3.41
CA ILE A 185 31.59 8.86 2.76
C ILE A 185 31.48 9.97 3.79
N GLU A 186 32.19 11.05 3.54
CA GLU A 186 32.11 12.27 4.34
C GLU A 186 31.05 13.17 3.75
N VAL A 187 30.27 13.82 4.61
CA VAL A 187 29.20 14.75 4.27
C VAL A 187 29.42 16.02 5.08
N ALA A 188 29.42 17.17 4.43
CA ALA A 188 29.62 18.46 5.08
C ALA A 188 28.71 19.55 4.48
N GLY A 189 28.20 20.43 5.32
CA GLY A 189 27.38 21.55 4.87
C GLY A 189 27.04 22.55 5.97
N ASN A 190 26.43 23.67 5.57
CA ASN A 190 26.06 24.76 6.49
C ASN A 190 24.64 24.60 7.06
N SER A 191 23.88 23.60 6.60
CA SER A 191 22.54 23.27 7.10
C SER A 191 22.54 21.86 7.69
N ALA A 192 22.27 21.76 9.00
CA ALA A 192 22.16 20.48 9.71
C ALA A 192 21.09 19.58 9.08
N GLU A 193 19.95 20.15 8.67
CA GLU A 193 18.85 19.41 8.05
C GLU A 193 19.29 18.75 6.73
N ASN A 194 20.02 19.49 5.89
CA ASN A 194 20.49 18.96 4.60
C ASN A 194 21.57 17.89 4.79
N VAL A 195 22.49 18.08 5.75
CA VAL A 195 23.50 17.07 6.10
C VAL A 195 22.82 15.80 6.61
N TYR A 196 21.80 15.90 7.47
CA TYR A 196 21.05 14.75 7.98
C TYR A 196 20.25 14.03 6.88
N LYS A 197 19.57 14.77 5.99
CA LYS A 197 18.87 14.20 4.84
C LYS A 197 19.83 13.48 3.89
N MET A 198 20.98 14.09 3.59
CA MET A 198 22.04 13.49 2.77
C MET A 198 22.55 12.20 3.42
N GLN A 199 22.83 12.24 4.72
CA GLN A 199 23.32 11.09 5.48
C GLN A 199 22.32 9.92 5.43
N SER A 200 21.04 10.21 5.66
CA SER A 200 19.96 9.23 5.65
C SER A 200 19.79 8.57 4.27
N ARG A 201 19.86 9.35 3.19
CA ARG A 201 19.77 8.80 1.83
C ARG A 201 20.95 7.91 1.46
N ILE A 202 22.17 8.28 1.85
CA ILE A 202 23.37 7.45 1.64
C ILE A 202 23.27 6.14 2.43
N LYS A 203 22.83 6.18 3.69
CA LYS A 203 22.59 4.97 4.51
C LYS A 203 21.55 4.04 3.89
N ASN A 204 20.47 4.58 3.34
CA ASN A 204 19.43 3.78 2.68
C ASN A 204 19.97 3.06 1.44
N VAL A 205 20.81 3.72 0.63
CA VAL A 205 21.49 3.08 -0.51
C VAL A 205 22.39 1.93 -0.05
N LEU A 206 23.14 2.12 1.03
CA LEU A 206 23.98 1.07 1.60
C LEU A 206 23.16 -0.14 2.06
N ILE A 207 22.12 0.09 2.87
CA ILE A 207 21.25 -0.97 3.41
C ILE A 207 20.57 -1.76 2.28
N ARG A 208 20.09 -1.08 1.23
CA ARG A 208 19.44 -1.71 0.08
C ARG A 208 20.36 -2.72 -0.62
N ASN A 209 21.63 -2.39 -0.78
CA ASN A 209 22.59 -3.22 -1.51
C ASN A 209 23.29 -4.26 -0.63
N LEU A 210 23.33 -4.05 0.68
CA LEU A 210 23.97 -4.94 1.65
C LEU A 210 23.07 -6.07 2.13
N ARG A 211 21.75 -5.94 1.98
CA ARG A 211 20.83 -7.02 2.32
C ARG A 211 20.93 -8.11 1.26
N GLY A 212 21.48 -9.27 1.64
CA GLY A 212 21.27 -10.50 0.89
C GLY A 212 19.77 -10.75 0.77
N VAL A 213 19.31 -11.14 -0.41
CA VAL A 213 17.95 -11.64 -0.58
C VAL A 213 17.83 -12.85 0.35
N SER A 214 17.02 -12.72 1.40
CA SER A 214 16.70 -13.87 2.24
C SER A 214 15.94 -14.83 1.34
N ALA A 215 16.46 -16.04 1.14
CA ALA A 215 15.76 -17.09 0.42
C ALA A 215 14.52 -17.47 1.23
N THR A 216 13.42 -16.76 1.03
CA THR A 216 12.10 -17.18 1.45
C THR A 216 11.51 -17.98 0.31
N ASP A 217 11.29 -19.28 0.54
CA ASP A 217 10.61 -20.17 -0.40
C ASP A 217 9.29 -19.53 -0.84
N THR A 218 9.27 -19.10 -2.10
CA THR A 218 8.10 -18.46 -2.69
C THR A 218 7.25 -19.57 -3.29
N HIS A 219 6.24 -20.02 -2.56
CA HIS A 219 5.26 -20.94 -3.12
C HIS A 219 4.35 -20.18 -4.09
N ILE A 220 4.52 -20.44 -5.39
CA ILE A 220 3.60 -19.96 -6.42
C ILE A 220 2.32 -20.79 -6.28
N LEU A 221 1.29 -20.19 -5.68
CA LEU A 221 -0.05 -20.76 -5.67
C LEU A 221 -0.73 -20.47 -7.01
N ASP A 222 -1.15 -21.52 -7.69
CA ASP A 222 -1.97 -21.39 -8.90
C ASP A 222 -3.25 -20.60 -8.59
N LYS A 223 -3.61 -19.70 -9.50
CA LYS A 223 -4.83 -18.88 -9.38
C LYS A 223 -6.04 -19.82 -9.28
N PRO A 224 -6.82 -19.80 -8.19
CA PRO A 224 -7.99 -20.67 -8.07
C PRO A 224 -9.01 -20.30 -9.16
N SER A 225 -9.56 -21.31 -9.82
CA SER A 225 -10.53 -21.18 -10.92
C SER A 225 -11.89 -20.61 -10.49
N SER A 226 -12.12 -20.47 -9.19
CA SER A 226 -13.27 -19.77 -8.60
C SER A 226 -12.90 -19.16 -7.25
N MET A 227 -13.58 -18.06 -6.88
CA MET A 227 -13.42 -17.42 -5.58
C MET A 227 -13.78 -18.41 -4.47
N LYS A 228 -12.79 -18.77 -3.64
CA LYS A 228 -13.01 -19.54 -2.42
C LYS A 228 -12.64 -18.69 -1.22
N SER A 229 -13.64 -18.42 -0.37
CA SER A 229 -13.44 -17.81 0.94
C SER A 229 -12.87 -18.86 1.90
N ILE A 230 -11.72 -18.57 2.49
CA ILE A 230 -11.15 -19.40 3.56
C ILE A 230 -11.49 -18.70 4.87
N SER A 231 -12.43 -19.26 5.63
CA SER A 231 -12.75 -18.80 6.98
C SER A 231 -12.07 -19.70 8.01
N PHE A 232 -11.31 -19.08 8.92
CA PHE A 232 -10.80 -19.78 10.10
C PHE A 232 -11.90 -19.77 11.17
N ILE A 233 -12.52 -20.92 11.42
CA ILE A 233 -13.46 -21.11 12.52
C ILE A 233 -12.63 -21.42 13.76
N SER A 234 -12.70 -20.55 14.78
CA SER A 234 -12.21 -20.89 16.12
C SER A 234 -13.09 -22.00 16.68
N THR A 235 -12.55 -23.21 16.84
CA THR A 235 -13.29 -24.43 17.19
C THR A 235 -13.61 -24.59 18.68
N THR A 236 -13.65 -23.53 19.48
CA THR A 236 -13.97 -23.66 20.91
C THR A 236 -15.11 -22.71 21.33
N PRO A 237 -16.30 -23.25 21.70
CA PRO A 237 -17.26 -22.49 22.47
C PRO A 237 -16.72 -22.33 23.89
N LEU A 238 -16.51 -21.10 24.37
CA LEU A 238 -16.10 -20.86 25.75
C LEU A 238 -17.30 -20.86 26.71
N PRO A 239 -17.13 -21.39 27.94
CA PRO A 239 -18.18 -21.51 28.95
C PRO A 239 -18.72 -20.16 29.41
N VAL A 240 -19.97 -20.15 29.83
CA VAL A 240 -20.60 -19.07 30.59
C VAL A 240 -19.94 -19.02 31.97
N TYR A 241 -19.03 -18.07 32.20
CA TYR A 241 -18.36 -17.93 33.50
C TYR A 241 -19.06 -16.89 34.39
N ALA A 242 -19.43 -17.37 35.58
CA ALA A 242 -19.76 -16.57 36.76
C ALA A 242 -18.51 -15.86 37.30
N SER A 243 -18.71 -14.81 38.09
CA SER A 243 -17.71 -13.84 38.58
C SER A 243 -16.39 -14.43 39.08
N ILE A 244 -15.27 -14.03 38.47
CA ILE A 244 -13.92 -14.34 38.94
C ILE A 244 -13.13 -13.04 39.12
N GLY A 245 -12.73 -12.74 40.37
CA GLY A 245 -12.08 -11.48 40.76
C GLY A 245 -10.54 -11.51 40.72
N SER A 246 -9.92 -12.68 40.72
CA SER A 246 -8.45 -12.85 40.74
C SER A 246 -7.85 -13.32 39.41
N GLU A 247 -8.60 -13.98 38.53
CA GLU A 247 -8.16 -14.36 37.17
C GLU A 247 -8.07 -13.16 36.20
N LYS A 248 -8.73 -12.03 36.52
CA LYS A 248 -8.78 -10.84 35.66
C LYS A 248 -7.40 -10.24 35.37
N ARG A 249 -6.44 -10.29 36.32
CA ARG A 249 -5.08 -9.77 36.09
C ARG A 249 -4.26 -10.65 35.13
N GLY A 250 -4.42 -11.97 35.22
CA GLY A 250 -3.76 -12.91 34.32
C GLY A 250 -4.29 -12.80 32.88
N LEU A 251 -5.60 -12.64 32.72
CA LEU A 251 -6.23 -12.43 31.42
C LEU A 251 -5.82 -11.10 30.78
N ALA A 252 -5.71 -10.03 31.56
CA ALA A 252 -5.28 -8.72 31.06
C ALA A 252 -3.84 -8.76 30.52
N ALA A 253 -2.90 -9.35 31.26
CA ALA A 253 -1.51 -9.50 30.81
C ALA A 253 -1.40 -10.36 29.54
N GLN A 254 -2.12 -11.48 29.46
CA GLN A 254 -2.16 -12.31 28.26
C GLN A 254 -2.78 -11.58 27.06
N ASN A 255 -3.80 -10.75 27.29
CA ASN A 255 -4.42 -9.96 26.22
C ASN A 255 -3.47 -8.87 25.73
N VAL A 256 -2.78 -8.17 26.62
CA VAL A 256 -1.75 -7.18 26.28
C VAL A 256 -0.65 -7.83 25.43
N GLU A 257 -0.14 -9.00 25.83
CA GLU A 257 0.89 -9.71 25.08
C GLU A 257 0.40 -10.13 23.69
N LYS A 258 -0.80 -10.70 23.59
CA LYS A 258 -1.41 -11.09 22.30
C LYS A 258 -1.61 -9.88 21.39
N VAL A 259 -2.09 -8.77 21.93
CA VAL A 259 -2.31 -7.52 21.20
C VAL A 259 -0.99 -6.94 20.73
N SER A 260 0.01 -6.90 21.61
CA SER A 260 1.37 -6.44 21.30
C SER A 260 2.02 -7.28 20.22
N ALA A 261 1.90 -8.61 20.28
CA ALA A 261 2.43 -9.51 19.26
C ALA A 261 1.75 -9.32 17.90
N LEU A 262 0.42 -9.18 17.89
CA LEU A 262 -0.33 -8.93 16.66
C LEU A 262 0.02 -7.54 16.09
N LEU A 263 0.03 -6.49 16.92
CA LEU A 263 0.48 -5.14 16.56
C LEU A 263 1.85 -5.16 15.92
N ARG A 264 2.82 -5.80 16.57
CA ARG A 264 4.20 -5.88 16.09
C ARG A 264 4.26 -6.50 14.72
N LYS A 265 3.66 -7.69 14.56
CA LYS A 265 3.63 -8.41 13.29
C LYS A 265 3.02 -7.52 12.19
N THR A 266 1.87 -6.93 12.49
CA THR A 266 1.08 -6.11 11.59
C THR A 266 1.81 -4.85 11.14
N LEU A 267 2.29 -4.06 12.10
CA LEU A 267 2.97 -2.82 11.82
C LEU A 267 4.30 -3.10 11.11
N THR A 268 4.95 -4.24 11.38
CA THR A 268 6.15 -4.66 10.62
C THR A 268 5.81 -4.94 9.15
N GLU A 269 4.69 -5.62 8.88
CA GLU A 269 4.21 -5.87 7.52
C GLU A 269 3.83 -4.55 6.81
N LEU A 270 3.12 -3.65 7.51
CA LEU A 270 2.73 -2.34 6.97
C LEU A 270 3.90 -1.37 6.77
N TRP A 271 4.93 -1.47 7.61
CA TRP A 271 6.14 -0.65 7.51
C TRP A 271 6.93 -0.91 6.21
N ILE A 272 6.69 -2.05 5.57
CA ILE A 272 7.33 -2.46 4.32
C ILE A 272 6.49 -2.06 3.10
N GLU A 273 5.19 -1.80 3.27
CA GLU A 273 4.25 -1.60 2.17
C GLU A 273 4.03 -0.10 1.85
N PRO A 274 4.18 0.34 0.57
CA PRO A 274 3.98 1.74 0.17
C PRO A 274 2.48 2.07 -0.01
N SER A 275 1.69 1.89 1.05
CA SER A 275 0.24 2.09 1.04
C SER A 275 -0.20 3.15 2.04
N GLU A 276 -1.33 3.80 1.78
CA GLU A 276 -1.95 4.68 2.76
C GLU A 276 -2.52 3.82 3.89
N VAL A 277 -1.90 3.92 5.07
CA VAL A 277 -2.28 3.15 6.25
C VAL A 277 -3.20 4.02 7.11
N LYS A 278 -4.41 3.52 7.36
CA LYS A 278 -5.33 4.09 8.33
C LYS A 278 -5.52 3.10 9.46
N MET A 279 -4.90 3.40 10.59
CA MET A 279 -5.13 2.66 11.82
C MET A 279 -6.31 3.26 12.56
N LYS A 280 -7.24 2.41 13.00
CA LYS A 280 -8.40 2.86 13.74
C LYS A 280 -8.84 1.85 14.79
N ILE A 281 -8.76 2.25 16.05
CA ILE A 281 -9.40 1.45 17.10
C ILE A 281 -10.91 1.76 17.08
N ARG A 282 -11.72 0.70 17.13
CA ARG A 282 -13.18 0.80 17.16
C ARG A 282 -13.65 0.19 18.47
N PHE A 283 -14.04 1.05 19.41
CA PHE A 283 -14.83 0.59 20.54
C PHE A 283 -16.24 0.30 20.08
N GLY A 284 -16.91 -0.57 20.85
CA GLY A 284 -18.31 -0.95 20.69
C GLY A 284 -18.95 -0.38 19.44
N VAL A 285 -18.95 -1.16 18.34
CA VAL A 285 -19.97 -0.92 17.32
C VAL A 285 -21.27 -1.36 17.98
N THR A 286 -21.82 -0.48 18.81
CA THR A 286 -23.18 -0.57 19.29
C THR A 286 -24.00 0.14 18.24
N ALA A 287 -24.30 -0.57 17.17
CA ALA A 287 -25.17 -0.06 16.13
C ALA A 287 -26.59 -0.07 16.70
N PHE A 288 -27.06 1.08 17.15
CA PHE A 288 -28.46 1.26 17.51
C PHE A 288 -29.24 1.63 16.26
N GLY A 289 -30.10 0.72 15.81
CA GLY A 289 -31.09 1.00 14.78
C GLY A 289 -32.22 1.84 15.35
N SER A 290 -32.60 2.97 14.73
CA SER A 290 -34.04 3.26 14.69
C SER A 290 -34.66 2.27 13.71
N TYR A 291 -35.41 1.31 14.21
CA TYR A 291 -36.09 0.34 13.36
C TYR A 291 -37.50 0.85 13.08
N PRO A 292 -37.97 0.87 11.81
CA PRO A 292 -39.36 1.20 11.56
C PRO A 292 -40.24 0.10 12.19
N LEU A 293 -41.16 0.50 13.07
CA LEU A 293 -42.21 -0.31 13.68
C LEU A 293 -43.12 -1.05 12.67
N ALA A 294 -42.95 -0.82 11.37
CA ALA A 294 -43.94 -1.14 10.36
C ALA A 294 -43.88 -2.59 9.85
N HIS A 295 -42.72 -3.27 9.88
CA HIS A 295 -42.59 -4.60 9.26
C HIS A 295 -41.93 -5.62 10.20
N ASN A 296 -42.66 -6.69 10.52
CA ASN A 296 -42.17 -7.88 11.20
C ASN A 296 -41.12 -8.57 10.30
N ILE A 297 -39.85 -8.19 10.44
CA ILE A 297 -38.74 -8.85 9.74
C ILE A 297 -38.16 -9.92 10.65
N ASP A 298 -37.96 -11.11 10.07
CA ASP A 298 -37.27 -12.23 10.69
C ASP A 298 -35.81 -11.82 11.03
N MET A 299 -35.51 -11.78 12.33
CA MET A 299 -34.16 -11.48 12.84
C MET A 299 -33.09 -12.39 12.23
N LYS A 300 -33.43 -13.60 11.79
CA LYS A 300 -32.49 -14.53 11.16
C LYS A 300 -32.03 -14.02 9.79
N PHE A 301 -32.95 -13.51 8.98
CA PHE A 301 -32.66 -12.88 7.69
C PHE A 301 -31.83 -11.60 7.84
N PHE A 302 -32.12 -10.81 8.88
CA PHE A 302 -31.35 -9.61 9.23
C PHE A 302 -29.92 -9.96 9.64
N VAL A 303 -29.75 -11.07 10.38
CA VAL A 303 -28.45 -11.58 10.83
C VAL A 303 -27.58 -12.11 9.70
N GLU A 304 -28.19 -12.71 8.69
CA GLU A 304 -27.46 -13.35 7.61
C GLU A 304 -27.04 -12.36 6.51
N ASN A 305 -27.81 -11.29 6.26
CA ASN A 305 -27.62 -10.43 5.08
C ASN A 305 -27.03 -9.02 5.34
N GLN A 306 -27.08 -8.48 6.56
CA GLN A 306 -26.62 -7.11 6.86
C GLN A 306 -25.41 -7.08 7.82
N ILE A 307 -24.91 -8.25 8.27
CA ILE A 307 -23.98 -8.38 9.40
C ILE A 307 -22.55 -8.74 8.95
N SER A 308 -21.85 -7.77 8.36
CA SER A 308 -20.39 -7.68 8.53
C SER A 308 -20.03 -6.64 9.61
N HIS A 309 -20.85 -5.61 9.75
CA HIS A 309 -20.68 -4.51 10.71
C HIS A 309 -21.36 -4.77 12.06
N LEU A 310 -22.39 -5.61 12.09
CA LEU A 310 -23.12 -6.04 13.29
C LEU A 310 -22.53 -7.30 13.96
N ARG A 311 -21.41 -7.86 13.47
CA ARG A 311 -20.72 -9.04 14.09
C ARG A 311 -20.01 -8.68 15.39
N SER A 312 -20.05 -7.41 15.76
CA SER A 312 -19.68 -6.93 17.07
C SER A 312 -20.71 -7.45 18.09
N ARG A 313 -20.29 -8.35 18.98
CA ARG A 313 -21.10 -8.80 20.13
C ARG A 313 -21.52 -7.66 21.09
N PHE A 314 -21.14 -6.42 20.79
CA PHE A 314 -21.49 -5.19 21.51
C PHE A 314 -22.80 -4.55 21.04
N ALA A 315 -23.49 -5.08 20.03
CA ALA A 315 -24.81 -4.61 19.61
C ALA A 315 -25.95 -5.10 20.54
N THR A 316 -25.79 -4.97 21.86
CA THR A 316 -26.72 -5.55 22.86
C THR A 316 -27.88 -4.64 23.24
N HIS A 317 -27.87 -3.37 22.82
CA HIS A 317 -28.87 -2.40 23.22
C HIS A 317 -29.65 -1.92 21.97
N LEU A 318 -30.94 -2.21 21.94
CA LEU A 318 -31.89 -1.60 21.01
C LEU A 318 -32.45 -0.36 21.71
N LEU A 319 -32.35 0.82 21.08
CA LEU A 319 -32.88 2.04 21.66
C LEU A 319 -34.24 2.41 21.04
N PRO A 320 -35.23 2.79 21.86
CA PRO A 320 -36.59 3.07 21.39
C PRO A 320 -36.68 4.40 20.61
N SER A 321 -35.83 5.38 20.90
CA SER A 321 -35.74 6.64 20.15
C SER A 321 -34.31 7.20 20.16
N PRO A 322 -33.67 7.41 18.99
CA PRO A 322 -32.27 7.80 18.97
C PRO A 322 -31.98 9.29 18.79
N SER A 323 -33.00 10.17 18.80
CA SER A 323 -32.84 11.59 18.41
C SER A 323 -31.83 12.37 19.27
N ASP A 324 -31.63 12.00 20.53
CA ASP A 324 -30.79 12.78 21.46
C ASP A 324 -29.57 12.01 22.00
N MET A 325 -29.40 10.74 21.62
CA MET A 325 -28.38 9.85 22.21
C MET A 325 -26.96 10.35 21.97
N LEU A 326 -26.67 10.85 20.76
CA LEU A 326 -25.34 11.40 20.45
C LEU A 326 -25.04 12.65 21.27
N GLU A 327 -26.06 13.42 21.63
CA GLU A 327 -25.90 14.62 22.44
C GLU A 327 -25.72 14.28 23.92
N GLN A 328 -26.46 13.28 24.41
CA GLN A 328 -26.27 12.72 25.75
C GLN A 328 -24.88 12.09 25.91
N LEU A 329 -24.43 11.31 24.93
CA LEU A 329 -23.08 10.72 24.92
C LEU A 329 -22.00 11.80 24.85
N ALA A 330 -22.16 12.81 23.99
CA ALA A 330 -21.21 13.91 23.91
C ALA A 330 -21.11 14.67 25.24
N THR A 331 -22.25 14.98 25.85
CA THR A 331 -22.33 15.67 27.15
C THR A 331 -21.70 14.83 28.26
N ALA A 332 -22.01 13.53 28.32
CA ALA A 332 -21.44 12.63 29.32
C ALA A 332 -19.93 12.47 29.18
N LEU A 333 -19.42 12.36 27.95
CA LEU A 333 -17.99 12.30 27.68
C LEU A 333 -17.29 13.60 28.10
N GLN A 334 -17.85 14.77 27.77
CA GLN A 334 -17.30 16.07 28.19
C GLN A 334 -17.32 16.26 29.70
N ALA A 335 -18.37 15.79 30.38
CA ALA A 335 -18.51 15.97 31.82
C ALA A 335 -17.55 15.07 32.61
N LYS A 336 -17.23 13.89 32.09
CA LYS A 336 -16.45 12.85 32.81
C LYS A 336 -15.00 12.74 32.35
N LEU A 337 -14.68 13.18 31.14
CA LEU A 337 -13.31 13.25 30.64
C LEU A 337 -12.81 14.68 30.81
N GLU A 338 -11.75 14.85 31.58
CA GLU A 338 -11.12 16.16 31.78
C GLU A 338 -10.49 16.67 30.48
N ASN A 339 -10.52 17.99 30.25
CA ASN A 339 -9.87 18.68 29.13
C ASN A 339 -10.33 18.25 27.73
N THR A 340 -11.61 17.93 27.55
CA THR A 340 -12.15 17.64 26.21
C THR A 340 -12.36 18.89 25.37
N ILE A 341 -12.07 18.81 24.08
CA ILE A 341 -12.38 19.84 23.08
C ILE A 341 -13.30 19.23 22.03
N THR A 342 -14.42 19.88 21.71
CA THR A 342 -15.32 19.45 20.63
C THR A 342 -15.14 20.29 19.39
N PHE A 343 -15.37 19.66 18.23
CA PHE A 343 -15.36 20.35 16.94
C PHE A 343 -16.72 20.23 16.27
N GLU A 344 -16.90 21.05 15.23
CA GLU A 344 -18.10 21.03 14.40
C GLU A 344 -18.32 19.65 13.75
N SER A 345 -19.59 19.34 13.53
CA SER A 345 -19.97 18.06 12.94
C SER A 345 -19.58 18.01 11.47
N ASN A 346 -18.87 16.96 11.07
CA ASN A 346 -18.50 16.73 9.69
C ASN A 346 -19.45 15.74 9.02
N ASN A 347 -19.97 16.10 7.85
CA ASN A 347 -20.83 15.24 7.04
C ASN A 347 -20.03 14.60 5.90
N VAL A 348 -19.87 13.29 5.96
CA VAL A 348 -19.19 12.50 4.93
C VAL A 348 -20.20 11.59 4.26
N TRP A 349 -20.31 11.66 2.94
CA TRP A 349 -21.16 10.79 2.16
C TRP A 349 -20.32 9.66 1.56
N THR A 350 -20.81 8.44 1.63
CA THR A 350 -20.19 7.27 1.02
C THR A 350 -21.15 6.65 0.01
N ILE A 351 -20.71 6.48 -1.22
CA ILE A 351 -21.52 5.92 -2.32
C ILE A 351 -20.84 4.62 -2.76
N ASP A 352 -21.48 3.49 -2.51
CA ASP A 352 -21.03 2.20 -3.04
C ASP A 352 -21.54 2.04 -4.48
N TYR A 353 -20.69 1.61 -5.40
CA TYR A 353 -20.99 1.61 -6.84
C TYR A 353 -20.40 0.42 -7.58
N ASN A 354 -21.10 -0.08 -8.60
CA ASN A 354 -20.78 -1.23 -9.46
C ASN A 354 -20.60 -2.59 -8.73
N SER A 355 -19.85 -2.60 -7.63
CA SER A 355 -19.56 -3.71 -6.73
C SER A 355 -19.58 -3.20 -5.28
N PRO A 356 -20.00 -4.00 -4.28
CA PRO A 356 -19.90 -3.65 -2.85
C PRO A 356 -18.47 -3.31 -2.38
N GLU A 357 -17.47 -3.75 -3.14
CA GLU A 357 -16.05 -3.52 -2.86
C GLU A 357 -15.55 -2.18 -3.39
N SER A 358 -16.36 -1.44 -4.14
CA SER A 358 -16.00 -0.12 -4.68
C SER A 358 -16.85 0.97 -4.05
N SER A 359 -16.20 1.95 -3.40
CA SER A 359 -16.88 3.01 -2.66
C SER A 359 -16.24 4.37 -2.89
N LEU A 360 -17.07 5.41 -3.04
CA LEU A 360 -16.66 6.81 -3.13
C LEU A 360 -16.95 7.50 -1.81
N HIS A 361 -15.94 8.08 -1.17
CA HIS A 361 -16.10 8.95 0.00
C HIS A 361 -16.06 10.40 -0.45
N ILE A 362 -17.10 11.17 -0.15
CA ILE A 362 -17.32 12.51 -0.71
C ILE A 362 -17.62 13.48 0.44
N THR A 363 -16.93 14.62 0.44
CA THR A 363 -17.33 15.82 1.19
C THR A 363 -17.87 16.87 0.22
N PHE A 364 -18.78 17.72 0.69
CA PHE A 364 -19.40 18.77 -0.11
C PHE A 364 -18.97 20.14 0.37
N ARG A 365 -18.92 21.09 -0.55
CA ARG A 365 -18.79 22.52 -0.27
C ARG A 365 -20.16 23.08 0.10
N ASP A 366 -20.16 24.31 0.60
CA ASP A 366 -21.39 25.05 0.94
C ASP A 366 -22.30 25.31 -0.28
N ASP A 367 -21.73 25.36 -1.49
CA ASP A 367 -22.47 25.49 -2.75
C ASP A 367 -23.15 24.18 -3.21
N GLY A 368 -22.96 23.09 -2.45
CA GLY A 368 -23.52 21.79 -2.71
C GLY A 368 -22.73 20.95 -3.72
N TYR A 369 -21.62 21.44 -4.27
CA TYR A 369 -20.78 20.65 -5.16
C TYR A 369 -19.76 19.81 -4.37
N PRO A 370 -19.32 18.66 -4.91
CA PRO A 370 -18.26 17.86 -4.29
C PRO A 370 -16.98 18.69 -4.08
N ALA A 371 -16.46 18.67 -2.85
CA ALA A 371 -15.21 19.33 -2.47
C ALA A 371 -14.03 18.37 -2.67
N LEU A 372 -13.88 17.42 -1.75
CA LEU A 372 -12.88 16.36 -1.78
C LEU A 372 -13.59 15.03 -1.92
N TRP A 373 -13.09 14.19 -2.82
CA TRP A 373 -13.59 12.83 -2.95
C TRP A 373 -12.46 11.84 -3.13
N ASN A 374 -12.64 10.66 -2.54
CA ASN A 374 -11.70 9.55 -2.61
C ASN A 374 -12.43 8.32 -3.12
N ALA A 375 -11.87 7.65 -4.11
CA ALA A 375 -12.37 6.38 -4.61
C ALA A 375 -11.56 5.23 -4.03
N ALA A 376 -12.24 4.30 -3.37
CA ALA A 376 -11.71 2.97 -3.10
C ALA A 376 -12.21 2.05 -4.23
N LEU A 377 -11.31 1.61 -5.11
CA LEU A 377 -11.60 0.61 -6.14
C LEU A 377 -11.15 -0.75 -5.63
N ASN A 378 -12.03 -1.76 -5.70
CA ASN A 378 -11.79 -3.12 -5.23
C ASN A 378 -11.07 -3.14 -3.87
N LYS A 379 -11.84 -3.12 -2.78
CA LYS A 379 -11.38 -3.39 -1.40
C LYS A 379 -10.70 -4.78 -1.29
N THR A 380 -9.64 -5.06 -2.03
CA THR A 380 -8.50 -5.77 -1.47
C THR A 380 -7.92 -4.81 -0.46
N THR A 381 -8.56 -4.71 0.71
CA THR A 381 -7.89 -4.18 1.88
C THR A 381 -6.61 -4.98 1.94
N LEU A 382 -5.47 -4.37 1.58
CA LEU A 382 -4.19 -5.09 1.51
C LEU A 382 -3.92 -5.78 2.85
N MET A 383 -4.49 -5.18 3.90
CA MET A 383 -4.58 -5.73 5.23
C MET A 383 -5.84 -5.20 5.94
N ASP A 384 -6.74 -6.11 6.35
CA ASP A 384 -7.85 -5.84 7.29
C ASP A 384 -7.63 -6.72 8.52
N LEU A 385 -6.99 -6.15 9.54
CA LEU A 385 -6.76 -6.87 10.79
C LEU A 385 -7.77 -6.45 11.83
N LYS A 386 -8.47 -7.44 12.37
CA LYS A 386 -9.44 -7.25 13.42
C LYS A 386 -9.00 -8.04 14.65
N ALA A 387 -8.54 -7.34 15.67
CA ALA A 387 -8.40 -7.93 17.00
C ALA A 387 -9.67 -7.60 17.79
N LEU A 388 -10.33 -8.65 18.30
CA LEU A 388 -11.57 -8.51 19.04
C LEU A 388 -11.38 -9.09 20.45
N SER A 389 -11.58 -8.25 21.46
CA SER A 389 -11.86 -8.72 22.82
C SER A 389 -13.37 -8.75 23.01
N VAL A 390 -13.89 -9.90 23.42
CA VAL A 390 -15.33 -10.16 23.60
C VAL A 390 -15.76 -10.03 25.07
N ASP A 391 -14.87 -9.58 25.94
CA ASP A 391 -15.20 -9.38 27.35
C ASP A 391 -16.32 -8.33 27.48
N ARG A 392 -17.39 -8.66 28.22
CA ARG A 392 -18.53 -7.77 28.45
C ARG A 392 -18.11 -6.45 29.10
N HIS A 393 -16.98 -6.43 29.81
CA HIS A 393 -16.49 -5.24 30.52
C HIS A 393 -15.34 -4.51 29.80
N CYS A 394 -14.71 -5.15 28.79
CA CYS A 394 -13.51 -4.64 28.11
C CYS A 394 -13.60 -4.99 26.62
N GLY A 395 -14.69 -4.56 26.01
CA GLY A 395 -15.15 -5.00 24.72
C GLY A 395 -14.67 -4.12 23.60
N TRP A 396 -13.65 -4.55 22.85
CA TRP A 396 -13.02 -3.69 21.87
C TRP A 396 -12.68 -4.42 20.58
N CYS A 397 -12.77 -3.71 19.47
CA CYS A 397 -12.39 -4.17 18.14
C CYS A 397 -11.34 -3.22 17.57
N TRP A 398 -10.10 -3.67 17.46
CA TRP A 398 -9.09 -2.88 16.79
C TRP A 398 -9.07 -3.22 15.30
N THR A 399 -9.08 -2.20 14.44
CA THR A 399 -9.04 -2.38 12.98
C THR A 399 -7.88 -1.59 12.35
N ILE A 400 -7.01 -2.25 11.59
CA ILE A 400 -6.13 -1.53 10.65
C ILE A 400 -6.61 -1.79 9.23
N THR A 401 -6.75 -0.72 8.46
CA THR A 401 -7.08 -0.75 7.03
C THR A 401 -6.00 -0.02 6.25
N ALA A 402 -5.41 -0.69 5.27
CA ALA A 402 -4.54 -0.05 4.28
C ALA A 402 -5.24 0.01 2.91
N ALA A 403 -5.13 1.15 2.23
CA ALA A 403 -5.69 1.35 0.89
C ALA A 403 -4.64 1.95 -0.05
N ARG A 404 -4.72 1.59 -1.33
CA ARG A 404 -3.88 2.17 -2.38
C ARG A 404 -4.54 3.43 -2.94
N ARG A 405 -3.77 4.52 -3.03
CA ARG A 405 -4.21 5.75 -3.70
C ARG A 405 -4.23 5.52 -5.21
N LEU A 406 -5.34 5.86 -5.85
CA LEU A 406 -5.41 5.94 -7.31
C LEU A 406 -4.71 7.22 -7.75
N LEU A 407 -3.82 7.09 -8.74
CA LEU A 407 -3.20 8.25 -9.38
C LEU A 407 -4.27 8.97 -10.20
N ASP A 408 -4.29 10.30 -10.10
CA ASP A 408 -5.18 11.17 -10.88
C ASP A 408 -4.96 10.91 -12.38
N SER A 409 -5.89 10.20 -13.01
CA SER A 409 -6.09 10.33 -14.45
C SER A 409 -7.21 11.35 -14.63
N ASP A 410 -6.89 12.52 -15.17
CA ASP A 410 -7.75 13.70 -15.30
C ASP A 410 -9.10 13.50 -16.03
N SER A 411 -9.39 12.30 -16.53
CA SER A 411 -10.61 11.97 -17.31
C SER A 411 -11.16 10.57 -17.02
N GLY A 412 -11.13 10.12 -15.77
CA GLY A 412 -11.67 8.81 -15.38
C GLY A 412 -13.21 8.76 -15.30
N PRO A 413 -13.84 7.59 -15.46
CA PRO A 413 -15.30 7.40 -15.37
C PRO A 413 -15.91 7.86 -14.03
N ILE A 414 -15.09 7.89 -12.97
CA ILE A 414 -15.49 8.39 -11.65
C ILE A 414 -15.67 9.91 -11.69
N LYS A 415 -14.80 10.65 -12.38
CA LYS A 415 -14.89 12.11 -12.50
C LYS A 415 -16.18 12.53 -13.22
N GLU A 416 -16.55 11.84 -14.29
CA GLU A 416 -17.82 12.05 -15.00
C GLU A 416 -19.04 11.82 -14.09
N PHE A 417 -18.96 10.83 -13.19
CA PHE A 417 -20.00 10.61 -12.20
C PHE A 417 -20.03 11.74 -11.16
N MET A 418 -18.87 12.17 -10.67
CA MET A 418 -18.77 13.23 -9.66
C MET A 418 -19.35 14.57 -10.14
N GLU A 419 -19.24 14.90 -11.43
CA GLU A 419 -19.88 16.09 -12.03
C GLU A 419 -21.41 16.04 -11.97
N LYS A 420 -21.98 14.85 -11.77
CA LYS A 420 -23.44 14.62 -11.70
C LYS A 420 -23.92 14.37 -10.27
N VAL A 421 -23.05 14.50 -9.27
CA VAL A 421 -23.40 14.41 -7.84
C VAL A 421 -23.49 15.82 -7.25
N ARG A 422 -24.58 16.11 -6.55
CA ARG A 422 -24.80 17.41 -5.90
C ARG A 422 -25.56 17.23 -4.59
N LEU A 423 -25.22 18.02 -3.59
CA LEU A 423 -25.99 18.19 -2.38
C LEU A 423 -26.88 19.43 -2.54
N GLU A 424 -28.19 19.27 -2.39
CA GLU A 424 -29.12 20.39 -2.38
C GLU A 424 -29.56 20.66 -0.95
N SER A 425 -29.34 21.89 -0.49
CA SER A 425 -29.87 22.35 0.79
C SER A 425 -31.29 22.87 0.58
N SER A 426 -32.27 22.21 1.19
CA SER A 426 -33.59 22.78 1.43
C SER A 426 -33.68 23.30 2.86
N ASP A 427 -34.67 24.16 3.16
CA ASP A 427 -34.78 24.93 4.42
C ASP A 427 -34.56 24.11 5.71
N HIS A 428 -34.73 22.78 5.69
CA HIS A 428 -34.50 21.91 6.84
C HIS A 428 -33.77 20.57 6.55
N SER A 429 -33.24 20.34 5.34
CA SER A 429 -32.55 19.08 5.03
C SER A 429 -31.55 19.17 3.88
N GLN A 430 -30.43 18.45 4.01
CA GLN A 430 -29.50 18.22 2.91
C GLN A 430 -29.95 16.98 2.13
N GLN A 431 -30.31 17.15 0.86
CA GLN A 431 -30.71 16.06 -0.04
C GLN A 431 -29.61 15.80 -1.07
N LEU A 432 -29.12 14.55 -1.11
CA LEU A 432 -28.17 14.14 -2.13
C LEU A 432 -28.90 13.86 -3.44
N LYS A 433 -28.50 14.55 -4.50
CA LYS A 433 -28.88 14.29 -5.88
C LYS A 433 -27.72 13.66 -6.63
N PHE A 434 -27.99 12.62 -7.39
CA PHE A 434 -26.99 12.00 -8.25
C PHE A 434 -27.62 11.41 -9.51
N ARG A 435 -26.80 11.13 -10.52
CA ARG A 435 -27.23 10.47 -11.75
C ARG A 435 -26.23 9.37 -12.10
N ASN A 436 -26.73 8.14 -12.26
CA ASN A 436 -25.91 7.02 -12.73
C ASN A 436 -25.30 7.35 -14.11
N THR A 437 -24.07 6.91 -14.34
CA THR A 437 -23.40 7.02 -15.66
C THR A 437 -23.34 5.64 -16.32
N SER A 438 -22.83 5.59 -17.56
CA SER A 438 -22.55 4.32 -18.25
C SER A 438 -21.56 3.43 -17.48
N SER A 439 -20.70 4.05 -16.66
CA SER A 439 -19.59 3.40 -15.96
C SER A 439 -19.77 3.31 -14.45
N VAL A 440 -20.70 4.06 -13.86
CA VAL A 440 -20.93 4.10 -12.41
C VAL A 440 -22.42 3.90 -12.13
N ARG A 441 -22.75 2.74 -11.58
CA ARG A 441 -24.07 2.41 -11.07
C ARG A 441 -24.05 2.40 -9.55
N VAL A 442 -24.78 3.32 -8.93
CA VAL A 442 -24.88 3.39 -7.47
C VAL A 442 -25.68 2.19 -6.94
N LEU A 443 -25.13 1.53 -5.93
CA LEU A 443 -25.75 0.40 -5.23
C LEU A 443 -26.36 0.83 -3.91
N SER A 444 -25.61 1.56 -3.09
CA SER A 444 -26.06 2.09 -1.80
C SER A 444 -25.44 3.44 -1.51
N VAL A 445 -26.14 4.26 -0.72
CA VAL A 445 -25.60 5.50 -0.18
C VAL A 445 -25.61 5.42 1.34
N THR A 446 -24.52 5.88 1.94
CA THR A 446 -24.37 6.03 3.38
C THR A 446 -24.00 7.46 3.71
N ARG A 447 -24.77 8.12 4.58
CA ARG A 447 -24.43 9.41 5.17
C ARG A 447 -23.85 9.17 6.54
N LYS A 448 -22.66 9.73 6.77
CA LYS A 448 -21.95 9.63 8.04
C LYS A 448 -21.78 11.02 8.63
N ILE A 449 -22.49 11.29 9.72
CA ILE A 449 -22.30 12.49 10.53
C ILE A 449 -21.27 12.14 11.60
N ILE A 450 -20.24 12.96 11.75
CA ILE A 450 -19.13 12.72 12.68
C ILE A 450 -19.05 13.90 13.65
N ARG A 451 -19.19 13.62 14.94
CA ARG A 451 -18.94 14.56 16.04
C ARG A 451 -17.60 14.20 16.71
N PRO A 452 -16.51 14.90 16.37
CA PRO A 452 -15.21 14.66 16.98
C PRO A 452 -15.09 15.34 18.35
N ILE A 453 -14.45 14.64 19.29
CA ILE A 453 -14.14 15.06 20.65
C ILE A 453 -12.67 14.71 20.89
N LEU A 454 -11.80 15.70 21.05
CA LEU A 454 -10.40 15.51 21.42
C LEU A 454 -10.30 15.41 22.94
N TRP A 455 -9.59 14.41 23.45
CA TRP A 455 -9.31 14.16 24.86
C TRP A 455 -7.82 13.81 25.03
N GLY A 456 -7.01 14.77 25.47
CA GLY A 456 -5.55 14.62 25.41
C GLY A 456 -5.09 14.38 23.96
N ASP A 457 -4.38 13.28 23.73
CA ASP A 457 -3.95 12.84 22.40
C ASP A 457 -4.94 11.90 21.69
N TRP A 458 -6.09 11.62 22.32
CA TRP A 458 -7.13 10.74 21.80
C TRP A 458 -8.22 11.54 21.08
N MET A 459 -8.55 11.12 19.87
CA MET A 459 -9.73 11.57 19.16
C MET A 459 -10.86 10.56 19.32
N ILE A 460 -11.96 10.96 19.94
CA ILE A 460 -13.21 10.21 20.03
C ILE A 460 -14.18 10.77 18.98
N GLU A 461 -14.67 9.92 18.09
CA GLU A 461 -15.67 10.27 17.08
C GLU A 461 -16.98 9.57 17.40
N LEU A 462 -18.01 10.33 17.73
CA LEU A 462 -19.38 9.86 17.77
C LEU A 462 -19.97 9.98 16.37
N ARG A 463 -20.62 8.92 15.88
CA ARG A 463 -21.07 8.87 14.49
C ARG A 463 -22.50 8.42 14.36
N GLU A 464 -23.22 9.06 13.47
CA GLU A 464 -24.50 8.61 12.94
C GLU A 464 -24.29 8.13 11.49
N LEU A 465 -24.75 6.93 11.19
CA LEU A 465 -24.65 6.28 9.89
C LEU A 465 -26.07 6.04 9.36
N GLY A 466 -26.54 6.95 8.51
CA GLY A 466 -27.78 6.77 7.74
C GLY A 466 -27.48 5.99 6.46
N ARG A 467 -28.27 4.96 6.14
CA ARG A 467 -28.10 4.13 4.93
C ARG A 467 -29.40 4.09 4.11
N TRP A 468 -29.23 4.10 2.78
CA TRP A 468 -30.28 3.97 1.77
C TRP A 468 -29.91 2.81 0.80
N ASN A 469 -30.77 1.79 0.68
CA ASN A 469 -30.51 0.59 -0.13
C ASN A 469 -31.49 0.40 -1.29
N ASP A 470 -32.79 0.68 -1.10
CA ASP A 470 -33.80 -0.04 -1.89
C ASP A 470 -34.22 0.63 -3.21
N ASP A 471 -33.74 1.84 -3.53
CA ASP A 471 -34.18 2.53 -4.76
C ASP A 471 -33.09 3.27 -5.55
N VAL A 472 -31.82 2.98 -5.26
CA VAL A 472 -30.68 3.74 -5.79
C VAL A 472 -30.27 3.27 -7.20
N SER A 473 -30.60 2.03 -7.58
CA SER A 473 -29.92 1.31 -8.68
C SER A 473 -30.61 1.30 -10.05
N GLN A 474 -31.85 1.81 -10.21
CA GLN A 474 -32.58 1.81 -11.50
C GLN A 474 -32.53 3.14 -12.27
N GLY A 475 -32.15 3.10 -13.56
CA GLY A 475 -32.30 4.21 -14.52
C GLY A 475 -31.16 5.23 -14.57
N THR A 476 -31.16 6.04 -15.65
CA THR A 476 -30.22 7.15 -15.90
C THR A 476 -30.84 8.52 -15.58
N SER A 477 -32.00 8.59 -14.93
CA SER A 477 -32.60 9.85 -14.48
C SER A 477 -31.86 10.40 -13.25
N ILE A 478 -32.02 11.70 -13.01
CA ILE A 478 -31.55 12.32 -11.76
C ILE A 478 -32.36 11.71 -10.61
N LYS A 479 -31.67 11.20 -9.60
CA LYS A 479 -32.26 10.68 -8.37
C LYS A 479 -32.04 11.67 -7.24
N THR A 480 -33.07 11.85 -6.42
CA THR A 480 -33.01 12.58 -5.17
C THR A 480 -33.23 11.58 -4.04
N LEU A 481 -32.27 11.46 -3.12
CA LEU A 481 -32.47 10.60 -1.95
C LEU A 481 -33.59 11.13 -1.06
N SER A 482 -34.36 10.22 -0.46
CA SER A 482 -35.33 10.56 0.57
C SER A 482 -34.64 11.30 1.72
N THR A 483 -35.38 12.20 2.38
CA THR A 483 -34.89 12.94 3.55
C THR A 483 -34.54 12.03 4.73
N ARG A 484 -35.20 10.87 4.84
CA ARG A 484 -34.98 9.89 5.91
C ARG A 484 -34.30 8.63 5.38
N PRO A 485 -33.18 8.19 6.00
CA PRO A 485 -32.55 6.90 5.71
C PRO A 485 -33.44 5.73 6.16
N GLU A 486 -33.29 4.58 5.50
CA GLU A 486 -33.98 3.33 5.85
C GLU A 486 -33.46 2.78 7.19
N HIS A 487 -32.16 2.91 7.40
CA HIS A 487 -31.48 2.46 8.61
C HIS A 487 -30.56 3.57 9.12
N VAL A 488 -30.65 3.85 10.42
CA VAL A 488 -29.69 4.70 11.12
C VAL A 488 -28.95 3.84 12.12
N ALA A 489 -27.63 3.85 12.11
CA ALA A 489 -26.80 3.20 13.11
C ALA A 489 -25.89 4.23 13.78
N TYR A 490 -25.67 4.12 15.08
CA TYR A 490 -24.71 4.97 15.79
C TYR A 490 -23.44 4.19 16.07
N THR A 491 -22.28 4.86 16.07
CA THR A 491 -21.01 4.21 16.44
C THR A 491 -20.13 5.18 17.20
N VAL A 492 -19.49 4.72 18.26
CA VAL A 492 -18.40 5.44 18.93
C VAL A 492 -17.10 4.84 18.45
N THR A 493 -16.14 5.67 18.07
CA THR A 493 -14.82 5.20 17.66
C THR A 493 -13.77 6.10 18.22
N MET A 494 -12.60 5.57 18.56
CA MET A 494 -11.54 6.40 19.12
C MET A 494 -10.19 5.96 18.60
N TYR A 495 -9.32 6.93 18.35
CA TYR A 495 -8.00 6.68 17.82
C TYR A 495 -7.03 7.74 18.33
N HIS A 496 -5.74 7.42 18.34
CA HIS A 496 -4.70 8.34 18.80
C HIS A 496 -4.29 9.27 17.65
N GLU A 497 -4.33 10.59 17.83
CA GLU A 497 -4.08 11.54 16.73
C GLU A 497 -2.61 11.48 16.27
N ASN A 498 -1.66 11.25 17.17
CA ASN A 498 -0.24 11.09 16.79
C ASN A 498 -0.02 9.90 15.86
N TRP A 499 -0.80 8.83 16.01
CA TRP A 499 -0.68 7.65 15.14
C TRP A 499 -1.13 7.99 13.73
N LYS A 500 -2.23 8.74 13.59
CA LYS A 500 -2.71 9.22 12.29
C LYS A 500 -1.65 10.08 11.59
N THR A 501 -0.97 10.96 12.32
CA THR A 501 0.12 11.78 11.78
C THR A 501 1.30 10.92 11.32
N ARG A 502 1.75 9.95 12.13
CA ARG A 502 2.85 9.02 11.78
C ARG A 502 2.51 8.17 10.55
N PHE A 503 1.30 7.62 10.47
CA PHE A 503 0.87 6.83 9.30
C PHE A 503 0.66 7.69 8.05
N SER A 504 0.47 9.00 8.17
CA SER A 504 0.37 9.89 7.01
C SER A 504 1.70 10.08 6.27
N GLU A 505 2.81 9.58 6.82
CA GLU A 505 4.08 9.48 6.11
C GLU A 505 4.06 8.41 5.02
N ASN A 506 3.36 7.29 5.25
CA ASN A 506 3.40 6.11 4.38
C ASN A 506 3.03 6.39 2.90
N PRO A 507 2.01 7.21 2.58
CA PRO A 507 1.67 7.56 1.20
C PRO A 507 2.75 8.35 0.47
N ALA A 508 3.63 9.04 1.20
CA ALA A 508 4.69 9.87 0.65
C ALA A 508 6.02 9.12 0.50
N LEU A 509 6.07 7.83 0.89
CA LEU A 509 7.27 7.02 0.78
C LEU A 509 7.50 6.58 -0.67
N ASP A 510 8.63 6.98 -1.23
CA ASP A 510 9.10 6.44 -2.51
C ASP A 510 9.45 4.94 -2.38
N ILE A 511 9.53 4.25 -3.52
CA ILE A 511 9.96 2.84 -3.58
C ILE A 511 11.32 2.67 -2.88
N GLY A 512 11.30 1.98 -1.74
CA GLY A 512 12.48 1.71 -0.92
C GLY A 512 12.75 2.72 0.22
N GLN A 513 11.91 3.74 0.40
CA GLN A 513 11.86 4.53 1.62
C GLN A 513 11.07 3.78 2.71
N ARG A 514 11.25 4.19 3.96
CA ARG A 514 10.55 3.63 5.12
C ARG A 514 9.97 4.76 5.93
N ALA A 515 8.86 4.48 6.61
CA ALA A 515 8.29 5.41 7.55
C ALA A 515 9.28 5.68 8.70
N SER A 516 9.24 6.89 9.24
CA SER A 516 10.15 7.30 10.33
C SER A 516 9.86 6.56 11.64
N TRP A 517 8.64 6.03 11.77
CA TRP A 517 8.18 5.28 12.92
C TRP A 517 8.55 3.79 12.85
N ASN A 518 8.72 3.17 14.02
CA ASN A 518 8.92 1.75 14.24
C ASN A 518 7.66 1.14 14.88
N PRO A 519 7.27 -0.11 14.55
CA PRO A 519 6.26 -0.86 15.29
C PRO A 519 6.35 -0.76 16.81
N ASP A 520 7.56 -0.75 17.36
CA ASP A 520 7.81 -0.62 18.80
C ASP A 520 7.33 0.71 19.40
N ASP A 521 7.33 1.78 18.61
CA ASP A 521 6.88 3.10 19.05
C ASP A 521 5.40 3.11 19.45
N PHE A 522 4.61 2.14 18.98
CA PHE A 522 3.18 1.97 19.24
C PHE A 522 2.87 0.88 20.28
N ILE A 523 3.90 0.15 20.73
CA ILE A 523 3.74 -1.02 21.60
C ILE A 523 4.39 -0.77 22.96
N LYS A 524 5.59 -0.19 22.96
CA LYS A 524 6.41 0.07 24.15
C LYS A 524 6.97 1.48 24.03
N SER A 525 6.11 2.49 24.09
CA SER A 525 6.59 3.87 24.05
C SER A 525 7.47 4.12 25.30
N GLU A 526 8.73 4.53 25.09
CA GLU A 526 9.66 4.89 26.18
C GLU A 526 9.15 6.09 26.99
N SER A 527 8.27 6.88 26.40
CA SER A 527 7.57 7.99 27.07
C SER A 527 6.44 7.54 28.00
N GLY A 528 5.99 6.28 27.95
CA GLY A 528 4.89 5.77 28.78
C GLY A 528 3.52 6.39 28.47
N VAL A 529 3.33 6.96 27.27
CA VAL A 529 2.08 7.62 26.85
C VAL A 529 1.38 6.85 25.71
N GLU A 530 2.11 6.02 24.96
CA GLU A 530 1.58 5.29 23.80
C GLU A 530 1.71 3.77 23.95
N SER A 531 1.70 3.23 25.19
CA SER A 531 1.75 1.78 25.39
C SER A 531 0.40 1.12 25.06
N VAL A 532 0.44 -0.21 24.84
CA VAL A 532 -0.79 -1.01 24.65
C VAL A 532 -1.64 -0.97 25.91
N GLU A 533 -1.02 -0.95 27.08
CA GLU A 533 -1.65 -0.87 28.38
C GLU A 533 -2.39 0.45 28.57
N ASP A 534 -1.76 1.58 28.27
CA ASP A 534 -2.38 2.91 28.35
C ASP A 534 -3.52 3.04 27.34
N THR A 535 -3.34 2.47 26.15
CA THR A 535 -4.39 2.37 25.15
C THR A 535 -5.59 1.65 25.74
N LEU A 536 -5.42 0.42 26.25
CA LEU A 536 -6.47 -0.41 26.84
C LEU A 536 -7.14 0.24 28.05
N GLU A 537 -6.42 1.03 28.84
CA GLU A 537 -6.99 1.79 29.95
C GLU A 537 -7.84 2.97 29.46
N ALA A 538 -7.37 3.72 28.45
CA ALA A 538 -8.16 4.79 27.82
C ALA A 538 -9.45 4.24 27.19
N VAL A 539 -9.35 3.09 26.52
CA VAL A 539 -10.49 2.32 25.98
C VAL A 539 -11.54 2.07 27.07
N ARG A 540 -11.09 1.51 28.20
CA ARG A 540 -11.94 1.08 29.29
C ARG A 540 -12.72 2.25 29.88
N ARG A 541 -12.07 3.39 30.09
CA ARG A 541 -12.72 4.61 30.62
C ARG A 541 -13.82 5.13 29.69
N VAL A 542 -13.54 5.22 28.38
CA VAL A 542 -14.55 5.67 27.41
C VAL A 542 -15.71 4.67 27.36
N GLN A 543 -15.43 3.37 27.41
CA GLN A 543 -16.45 2.33 27.42
C GLN A 543 -17.36 2.44 28.66
N GLU A 544 -16.80 2.61 29.85
CA GLU A 544 -17.58 2.75 31.09
C GLU A 544 -18.58 3.91 31.01
N ILE A 545 -18.17 5.05 30.43
CA ILE A 545 -19.06 6.21 30.21
C ILE A 545 -20.16 5.88 29.21
N VAL A 546 -19.82 5.24 28.09
CA VAL A 546 -20.79 4.84 27.06
C VAL A 546 -21.80 3.87 27.66
N ASP A 547 -21.36 2.81 28.33
CA ASP A 547 -22.22 1.80 28.93
C ASP A 547 -23.17 2.42 29.97
N GLU A 548 -22.69 3.37 30.78
CA GLU A 548 -23.54 4.09 31.73
C GLU A 548 -24.67 4.87 31.05
N VAL A 549 -24.35 5.64 30.00
CA VAL A 549 -25.36 6.40 29.24
C VAL A 549 -26.39 5.47 28.60
N LEU A 550 -25.95 4.33 28.08
CA LEU A 550 -26.82 3.36 27.41
C LEU A 550 -27.74 2.63 28.38
N VAL A 551 -27.23 2.24 29.55
CA VAL A 551 -28.04 1.60 30.59
C VAL A 551 -29.11 2.56 31.11
N HIS A 552 -28.74 3.80 31.44
CA HIS A 552 -29.69 4.80 31.95
C HIS A 552 -30.69 5.27 30.88
N GLY A 553 -30.23 5.43 29.63
CA GLY A 553 -31.08 5.81 28.50
C GLY A 553 -32.06 4.72 28.06
N SER A 554 -31.85 3.46 28.45
CA SER A 554 -32.76 2.34 28.17
C SER A 554 -33.84 2.11 29.23
N MET A 555 -33.73 2.78 30.39
CA MET A 555 -34.74 2.72 31.47
C MET A 555 -35.78 3.84 31.39
N LEU A 556 -35.57 4.82 30.50
CA LEU A 556 -36.52 5.87 30.14
C LEU A 556 -37.32 5.44 28.89
#